data_AF-W1WY60-F1
#
_entry.id   AF-W1WY60-F1
#
_cell.length_a   1.000
_cell.length_b   1.000
_cell.length_c   1.000
_cell.angle_alpha   90.00
_cell.angle_beta   90.00
_cell.angle_gamma   90.00
#
_symmetry.space_group_name_H-M   'P 1'
#
loop_
_entity.id
_entity.type
_entity.pdbx_description
1 polymer ?
#
loop_
_entity_poly.entity_id
_entity_poly.type
_entity_poly.pdbx_seq_one_letter_code
_entity_poly.pdbx_strand_id
1 'polypeptide(L)'
;EIAAVLGTNNITELVKDGDILAVSGISGEVVINPTEEQIAEFKAAGEAYAKQKAEWALLKDAKTVTADGKHFELAANIGTPKDVEGVNENGAEAVGLYRTEFLY
;
A
#
# COMPACT_ATOMS: atom_id res chain seq x y z
N GLU A 1 -0.09 -2.89 -7.85
CA GLU A 1 -0.56 -1.68 -7.15
C GLU A 1 0.16 -0.47 -7.72
N ILE A 2 -0.51 0.68 -7.79
CA ILE A 2 0.01 1.95 -8.32
C ILE A 2 -0.20 3.00 -7.24
N ALA A 3 0.80 3.86 -7.01
CA ALA A 3 0.70 4.94 -6.04
C ALA A 3 -0.41 5.93 -6.43
N ALA A 4 -1.17 6.41 -5.44
CA ALA A 4 -2.20 7.40 -5.61
C ALA A 4 -2.19 8.40 -4.45
N VAL A 5 -2.41 9.68 -4.77
CA VAL A 5 -2.65 10.75 -3.80
C VAL A 5 -4.00 11.37 -4.15
N LEU A 6 -4.91 11.40 -3.17
CA LEU A 6 -6.26 11.96 -3.34
C LEU A 6 -6.39 13.26 -2.53
N GLY A 7 -7.37 14.09 -2.89
CA GLY A 7 -7.66 15.32 -2.14
C GLY A 7 -6.65 16.45 -2.35
N THR A 8 -5.98 16.48 -3.51
CA THR A 8 -5.00 17.53 -3.86
C THR A 8 -5.61 18.91 -4.10
N ASN A 9 -6.94 19.01 -4.14
CA ASN A 9 -7.75 20.22 -4.31
C ASN A 9 -7.60 20.95 -5.65
N ASN A 10 -6.38 21.32 -6.06
CA ASN A 10 -6.10 22.20 -7.20
C ASN A 10 -5.16 21.58 -8.26
N ILE A 11 -4.84 20.29 -8.18
CA ILE A 11 -3.84 19.67 -9.07
C ILE A 11 -4.18 19.81 -10.56
N THR A 12 -5.47 19.77 -10.90
CA THR A 12 -5.96 19.91 -12.29
C THR A 12 -5.82 21.33 -12.85
N GLU A 13 -5.63 22.32 -11.98
CA GLU A 13 -5.37 23.71 -12.37
C GLU A 13 -3.86 23.98 -12.50
N LEU A 14 -3.04 23.26 -11.73
CA LEU A 14 -1.59 23.45 -11.66
C LEU A 14 -0.83 22.67 -12.74
N VAL A 15 -1.30 21.46 -13.09
CA VAL A 15 -0.62 20.55 -14.02
C VAL A 15 -1.10 20.77 -15.44
N LYS A 16 -0.16 20.69 -16.38
CA LYS A 16 -0.42 20.73 -17.83
C LYS A 16 0.01 19.42 -18.48
N ASP A 17 -0.55 19.18 -19.66
CA ASP A 17 -0.10 18.07 -20.51
C ASP A 17 1.41 18.21 -20.80
N GLY A 18 2.15 17.13 -20.61
CA GLY A 18 3.61 17.09 -20.76
C GLY A 18 4.43 17.40 -19.50
N ASP A 19 3.81 17.86 -18.40
CA ASP A 19 4.53 18.03 -17.13
C ASP A 19 4.99 16.67 -16.56
N ILE A 20 6.17 16.65 -15.97
CA ILE A 20 6.68 15.49 -15.24
C ILE A 20 6.19 15.56 -13.81
N LEU A 21 5.59 14.48 -13.29
CA LEU A 21 5.14 14.40 -11.91
C LEU A 21 5.94 13.34 -11.15
N ALA A 22 6.39 13.70 -9.95
CA ALA A 22 6.84 12.75 -8.94
C ALA A 22 5.75 12.63 -7.87
N VAL A 23 5.28 11.40 -7.62
CA VAL A 23 4.14 11.13 -6.73
C VAL A 23 4.51 10.07 -5.70
N SER A 24 4.30 10.39 -4.42
CA SER A 24 4.53 9.48 -3.31
C SER A 24 3.21 9.14 -2.63
N GLY A 25 2.73 7.92 -2.84
CA GLY A 25 1.56 7.40 -2.12
C GLY A 25 1.82 7.13 -0.63
N ILE A 26 3.07 7.24 -0.18
CA ILE A 26 3.47 7.02 1.23
C ILE A 26 3.39 8.33 2.01
N SER A 27 4.00 9.40 1.49
CA SER A 27 4.01 10.72 2.14
C SER A 27 2.80 11.58 1.75
N GLY A 28 2.10 11.24 0.66
CA GLY A 28 1.04 12.07 0.09
C GLY A 28 1.56 13.24 -0.74
N GLU A 29 2.85 13.28 -1.05
CA GLU A 29 3.47 14.38 -1.79
C GLU A 29 3.35 14.22 -3.30
N VAL A 30 3.12 15.35 -3.98
CA VAL A 30 3.14 15.47 -5.44
C VAL A 30 4.03 16.65 -5.82
N VAL A 31 5.08 16.39 -6.61
CA VAL A 31 5.99 17.43 -7.11
C VAL A 31 5.80 17.55 -8.62
N ILE A 32 5.50 18.77 -9.08
CA ILE A 32 5.33 19.12 -10.49
C ILE A 32 6.67 19.61 -11.03
N ASN A 33 7.11 19.06 -12.17
CA ASN A 33 8.39 19.35 -12.81
C ASN A 33 9.57 19.25 -11.81
N PRO A 34 9.77 18.07 -11.19
CA PRO A 34 10.79 17.88 -10.17
C PRO A 34 12.20 18.11 -10.75
N THR A 35 13.11 18.57 -9.89
CA THR A 35 14.53 18.64 -10.23
C THR A 35 15.13 17.25 -10.42
N GLU A 36 16.30 17.15 -11.05
CA GLU A 36 17.00 15.86 -11.18
C GLU A 36 17.29 15.20 -9.83
N GLU A 37 17.58 16.02 -8.81
CA GLU A 37 17.78 15.57 -7.43
C GLU A 37 16.49 14.97 -6.86
N GLN A 38 15.35 15.66 -6.99
CA GLN A 38 14.06 15.14 -6.54
C GLN A 38 13.64 13.88 -7.31
N ILE A 39 13.92 13.78 -8.60
CA ILE A 39 13.69 12.56 -9.39
C ILE A 39 14.51 11.40 -8.82
N ALA A 40 15.78 11.63 -8.49
CA ALA A 40 16.64 10.61 -7.91
C ALA A 40 16.15 10.16 -6.52
N GLU A 41 15.70 11.10 -5.68
CA GLU A 41 15.12 10.79 -4.37
C GLU A 41 13.86 9.93 -4.47
N PHE A 42 12.91 10.30 -5.34
CA PHE A 42 11.68 9.53 -5.52
C PHE A 42 11.95 8.14 -6.09
N LYS A 43 12.93 8.01 -7.00
CA LYS A 43 13.35 6.69 -7.51
C LYS A 43 13.96 5.83 -6.40
N ALA A 44 14.88 6.38 -5.61
CA ALA A 44 15.49 5.67 -4.50
C ALA A 44 14.45 5.25 -3.45
N ALA A 45 13.48 6.11 -3.14
CA ALA A 45 12.36 5.77 -2.26
C ALA A 45 11.50 4.63 -2.83
N GLY A 46 11.22 4.65 -4.14
CA GLY A 46 10.51 3.58 -4.83
C GLY A 46 11.25 2.24 -4.79
N GLU A 47 12.57 2.24 -4.99
CA GLU A 47 13.42 1.04 -4.90
C GLU A 47 13.47 0.49 -3.47
N ALA A 48 13.62 1.37 -2.48
CA ALA A 48 13.60 0.97 -1.06
C ALA A 48 12.25 0.34 -0.68
N TYR A 49 11.14 0.92 -1.12
CA TYR A 49 9.80 0.36 -0.91
C TYR A 49 9.63 -0.99 -1.61
N ALA A 50 10.12 -1.15 -2.84
CA ALA A 50 10.07 -2.43 -3.55
C ALA A 50 10.86 -3.53 -2.83
N LYS A 51 12.05 -3.19 -2.29
CA LYS A 51 12.84 -4.12 -1.48
C LYS A 51 12.11 -4.50 -0.19
N GLN A 52 11.56 -3.53 0.52
CA GLN A 52 10.78 -3.78 1.73
C GLN A 52 9.55 -4.65 1.46
N LYS A 53 8.85 -4.42 0.34
CA LYS A 53 7.72 -5.26 -0.08
C LYS A 53 8.14 -6.71 -0.35
N ALA A 54 9.33 -6.92 -0.93
CA ALA A 54 9.87 -8.26 -1.12
C ALA A 54 10.20 -8.96 0.21
N GLU A 55 10.71 -8.22 1.20
CA GLU A 55 10.93 -8.75 2.55
C GLU A 55 9.61 -9.12 3.25
N TRP A 56 8.58 -8.28 3.14
CA TRP A 56 7.25 -8.58 3.70
C TRP A 56 6.58 -9.78 3.04
N ALA A 57 6.79 -10.01 1.75
CA ALA A 57 6.25 -11.18 1.07
C ALA A 57 6.73 -12.51 1.69
N LEU A 58 7.92 -12.53 2.31
CA LEU A 58 8.43 -13.69 3.03
C LEU A 58 7.66 -13.99 4.33
N LEU A 59 6.95 -13.00 4.87
CA LEU A 59 6.19 -13.12 6.11
C LEU A 59 4.81 -13.74 5.91
N LYS A 60 4.35 -13.88 4.66
CA LYS A 60 3.02 -14.41 4.33
C LYS A 60 2.71 -15.73 5.04
N ASP A 61 3.66 -16.66 5.02
CA ASP A 61 3.50 -17.99 5.64
C ASP A 61 4.24 -18.11 6.99
N ALA A 62 4.80 -17.00 7.49
CA ALA A 62 5.51 -16.97 8.76
C ALA A 62 4.52 -16.93 9.93
N LYS A 63 4.93 -17.46 11.09
CA LYS A 63 4.10 -17.39 12.30
C LYS A 63 4.07 -15.98 12.87
N THR A 64 2.90 -15.51 13.27
CA THR A 64 2.75 -14.25 14.00
C THR A 64 3.15 -14.41 15.46
N VAL A 65 4.44 -14.28 15.73
CA VAL A 65 4.98 -14.36 17.09
C VAL A 65 5.84 -13.14 17.41
N THR A 66 5.72 -12.62 18.62
CA THR A 66 6.63 -11.59 19.14
C THR A 66 8.03 -12.18 19.39
N ALA A 67 9.03 -11.31 19.57
CA ALA A 67 10.41 -11.73 19.84
C ALA A 67 10.58 -12.56 21.12
N ASP A 68 9.65 -12.45 22.07
CA ASP A 68 9.58 -13.24 23.32
C ASP A 68 8.63 -14.45 23.21
N GLY A 69 8.11 -14.76 22.02
CA GLY A 69 7.41 -16.01 21.71
C GLY A 69 5.89 -15.99 21.93
N LYS A 70 5.28 -14.83 22.18
CA LYS A 70 3.82 -14.72 22.31
C LYS A 70 3.16 -14.68 20.92
N HIS A 71 2.20 -15.57 20.70
CA HIS A 71 1.39 -15.60 19.47
C HIS A 71 0.22 -14.61 19.55
N PHE A 72 -0.09 -14.00 18.41
CA PHE A 72 -1.26 -13.17 18.18
C PHE A 72 -1.88 -13.56 16.84
N GLU A 73 -3.20 -13.56 16.75
CA GLU A 73 -3.88 -13.82 15.49
C GLU A 73 -3.96 -12.53 14.65
N LEU A 74 -3.52 -12.59 13.40
CA LEU A 74 -3.75 -11.53 12.40
C LEU A 74 -4.89 -11.96 11.48
N ALA A 75 -6.07 -11.38 11.70
CA ALA A 75 -7.26 -11.67 10.92
C ALA A 75 -7.58 -10.56 9.91
N ALA A 76 -8.27 -10.90 8.83
CA ALA A 76 -8.71 -9.96 7.81
C ALA A 76 -10.18 -9.55 7.99
N ASN A 77 -10.49 -8.35 7.51
CA ASN A 77 -11.86 -7.86 7.40
C ASN A 77 -12.32 -7.99 5.95
N ILE A 78 -13.47 -8.63 5.71
CA ILE A 78 -14.05 -8.81 4.37
C ILE A 78 -15.45 -8.19 4.28
N GLY A 79 -15.83 -7.78 3.06
CA GLY A 79 -17.18 -7.31 2.74
C GLY A 79 -17.91 -8.21 1.74
N THR A 80 -17.19 -9.01 0.96
CA THR A 80 -17.75 -9.97 0.00
C THR A 80 -16.95 -11.28 0.03
N PRO A 81 -17.52 -12.44 -0.34
CA PRO A 81 -16.77 -13.69 -0.40
C PRO A 81 -15.57 -13.65 -1.35
N LYS A 82 -15.57 -12.74 -2.34
CA LYS A 82 -14.44 -12.56 -3.26
C LYS A 82 -13.18 -12.03 -2.58
N ASP A 83 -13.32 -11.32 -1.46
CA ASP A 83 -12.18 -10.75 -0.73
C ASP A 83 -11.28 -11.85 -0.15
N VAL A 84 -11.79 -13.07 0.01
CA VAL A 84 -11.04 -14.23 0.55
C VAL A 84 -9.80 -14.55 -0.28
N GLU A 85 -9.80 -14.25 -1.57
CA GLU A 85 -8.59 -14.36 -2.40
C GLU A 85 -7.47 -13.47 -1.83
N GLY A 86 -7.77 -12.19 -1.61
CA GLY A 86 -6.83 -11.25 -0.99
C GLY A 86 -6.43 -11.62 0.44
N VAL A 87 -7.35 -12.20 1.22
CA VAL A 87 -7.05 -12.73 2.58
C VAL A 87 -5.96 -13.80 2.51
N ASN A 88 -6.10 -14.77 1.61
CA ASN A 88 -5.13 -15.85 1.42
C ASN A 88 -3.82 -15.35 0.78
N GLU A 89 -3.89 -14.36 -0.11
CA GLU A 89 -2.71 -13.76 -0.72
C GLU A 89 -1.83 -13.03 0.30
N ASN A 90 -2.43 -12.45 1.33
CA ASN A 90 -1.75 -11.69 2.37
C ASN A 90 -1.46 -12.49 3.66
N GLY A 91 -1.82 -13.77 3.72
CA GLY A 91 -1.44 -14.66 4.83
C GLY A 91 -2.21 -14.43 6.14
N ALA A 92 -3.45 -13.94 6.06
CA ALA A 92 -4.26 -13.79 7.26
C ALA A 92 -4.64 -15.16 7.85
N GLU A 93 -4.68 -15.23 9.19
CA GLU A 93 -4.96 -16.47 9.93
C GLU A 93 -6.46 -16.76 10.05
N ALA A 94 -7.30 -15.73 9.94
CA ALA A 94 -8.76 -15.82 10.05
C ALA A 94 -9.48 -14.66 9.34
N VAL A 95 -10.82 -14.76 9.27
CA VAL A 95 -11.69 -13.60 9.01
C VAL A 95 -12.20 -13.10 10.36
N GLY A 96 -11.70 -11.95 10.79
CA GLY A 96 -12.06 -11.35 12.08
C GLY A 96 -13.35 -10.54 12.01
N LEU A 97 -13.70 -10.04 10.82
CA LEU A 97 -14.92 -9.30 10.56
C LEU A 97 -15.43 -9.59 9.15
N TYR A 98 -16.68 -10.03 9.04
CA TYR A 98 -17.42 -10.03 7.79
C TYR A 98 -18.53 -8.98 7.87
N ARG A 99 -18.38 -7.90 7.10
CA ARG A 99 -19.42 -6.88 6.92
C ARG A 99 -20.51 -7.36 5.97
N THR A 100 -21.70 -7.63 6.50
CA THR A 100 -22.81 -8.21 5.73
C THR A 100 -23.68 -7.17 5.02
N GLU A 101 -23.44 -5.89 5.24
CA GLU A 101 -24.20 -4.79 4.62
C GLU A 101 -24.00 -4.71 3.09
N PHE A 102 -23.01 -5.40 2.54
CA PHE A 102 -22.77 -5.49 1.10
C PHE A 102 -23.39 -6.73 0.44
N LEU A 103 -24.03 -7.62 1.22
CA LEU A 103 -24.71 -8.81 0.71
C LEU A 103 -26.15 -8.54 0.22
N TYR A 104 -26.75 -7.42 0.63
CA TYR A 104 -28.15 -7.07 0.38
C TYR A 104 -28.28 -5.71 -0.29
#